data_AF-M5BVS2-F1
#
_entry.id   AF-M5BVS2-F1
#
_cell.length_a   1.000
_cell.length_b   1.000
_cell.length_c   1.000
_cell.angle_alpha   90.00
_cell.angle_beta   90.00
_cell.angle_gamma   90.00
#
_symmetry.space_group_name_H-M   'P 1'
#
loop_
_entity.id
_entity.type
_entity.pdbx_description
1 polymer ?
#
loop_
_entity_poly.entity_id
_entity_poly.type
_entity_poly.pdbx_seq_one_letter_code
_entity_poly.pdbx_strand_id
1 'polypeptide(L)'
;MFTHMYLQKAQRNIYLIMEFCSGGDLSSYIKHRGRIAALHTPTSPAPAFLPHPKVGGLDDSVVRSFIGQLSSAMKFLRARDLIHRDVKPQNLLLSPANSVEEYACVGKGGWIPGPVGTPILKVADFGFARILPNASMAETLCGSP
;
A
#
# COMPACT_ATOMS: atom_id res chain seq x y z
N MET A 1 -0.52 2.30 6.56
CA MET A 1 -1.84 2.95 6.49
C MET A 1 -1.63 4.47 6.64
N PHE A 2 -2.54 5.30 6.15
CA PHE A 2 -2.48 6.76 6.35
C PHE A 2 -2.58 7.09 7.85
N THR A 3 -1.65 7.89 8.37
CA THR A 3 -1.59 8.23 9.80
C THR A 3 -2.32 9.53 10.13
N HIS A 4 -2.43 10.44 9.16
CA HIS A 4 -3.13 11.71 9.29
C HIS A 4 -4.23 11.79 8.23
N MET A 5 -5.48 11.83 8.67
CA MET A 5 -6.66 12.02 7.83
C MET A 5 -7.59 13.03 8.49
N TYR A 6 -7.97 14.07 7.74
CA TYR A 6 -8.90 15.11 8.17
C TYR A 6 -10.12 15.14 7.24
N LEU A 7 -11.30 15.32 7.84
CA LEU A 7 -12.55 15.47 7.12
C LEU A 7 -13.03 16.91 7.28
N GLN A 8 -13.22 17.61 6.16
CA GLN A 8 -13.82 18.94 6.15
C GLN A 8 -15.13 18.92 5.35
N LYS A 9 -16.23 19.24 6.01
CA LYS A 9 -17.55 19.34 5.38
C LYS A 9 -17.83 20.80 5.00
N ALA A 10 -18.13 21.04 3.74
CA ALA A 10 -18.65 22.31 3.25
C ALA A 10 -20.16 22.18 2.93
N GLN A 11 -20.77 23.26 2.44
CA GLN A 11 -22.20 23.29 2.14
C GLN A 11 -22.63 22.25 1.08
N ARG A 12 -21.78 21.98 0.09
CA ARG A 12 -22.08 21.06 -1.03
C ARG A 12 -21.08 19.92 -1.21
N ASN A 13 -19.94 19.98 -0.55
CA ASN A 13 -18.82 19.06 -0.76
C ASN A 13 -18.30 18.50 0.56
N ILE A 14 -17.75 17.30 0.50
CA ILE A 14 -16.96 16.70 1.57
C ILE A 14 -15.53 16.59 1.07
N TYR A 15 -14.58 17.14 1.83
CA TYR A 15 -13.16 17.09 1.53
C TYR A 15 -12.48 16.11 2.48
N LEU A 16 -11.78 15.14 1.92
CA LEU A 16 -10.91 14.20 2.64
C LEU A 16 -9.46 14.65 2.41
N ILE A 17 -8.84 15.21 3.44
CA ILE A 17 -7.44 15.64 3.42
C ILE A 17 -6.61 14.52 4.04
N MET A 18 -5.66 13.99 3.29
CA MET A 18 -4.81 12.88 3.70
C MET A 18 -3.36 13.17 3.32
N GLU A 19 -2.45 12.39 3.90
CA GLU A 19 -1.04 12.40 3.50
C GLU A 19 -0.88 12.22 1.98
N PHE A 20 0.00 13.03 1.37
CA PHE A 20 0.28 12.95 -0.05
C PHE A 20 1.30 11.84 -0.35
N CYS A 21 0.90 10.89 -1.20
CA CYS A 21 1.76 9.82 -1.70
C CYS A 21 2.45 10.25 -3.01
N SER A 22 3.65 10.81 -2.92
CA SER A 22 4.36 11.37 -4.09
C SER A 22 4.72 10.33 -5.17
N GLY A 23 4.75 9.05 -4.82
CA GLY A 23 5.00 7.95 -5.75
C GLY A 23 3.80 7.54 -6.61
N GLY A 24 2.62 8.14 -6.40
CA GLY A 24 1.40 7.77 -7.11
C GLY A 24 0.91 6.37 -6.74
N ASP A 25 0.23 5.68 -7.67
CA ASP A 25 -0.28 4.32 -7.49
C ASP A 25 0.70 3.23 -7.97
N LEU A 26 0.55 2.02 -7.43
CA LEU A 26 1.38 0.86 -7.75
C LEU A 26 1.22 0.43 -9.22
N SER A 27 0.05 0.65 -9.85
CA SER A 27 -0.12 0.35 -11.27
C SER A 27 0.79 1.24 -12.13
N SER A 28 0.86 2.53 -11.82
CA SER A 28 1.77 3.48 -12.45
C SER A 28 3.23 3.10 -12.20
N TYR A 29 3.59 2.69 -10.98
CA TYR A 29 4.93 2.20 -10.66
C TYR A 29 5.34 0.96 -11.48
N ILE A 30 4.45 -0.03 -11.61
CA ILE A 30 4.69 -1.25 -12.40
C ILE A 30 4.88 -0.89 -13.88
N LYS A 31 4.02 -0.03 -14.43
CA LYS A 31 4.10 0.41 -15.84
C LYS A 31 5.41 1.11 -16.16
N HIS A 32 5.88 1.97 -15.25
CA HIS A 32 7.15 2.69 -15.41
C HIS A 32 8.38 1.88 -14.98
N ARG A 33 8.19 0.64 -14.53
CA ARG A 33 9.24 -0.23 -13.97
C ARG A 33 10.05 0.51 -12.92
N GLY A 34 9.38 1.03 -11.90
CA GLY A 34 10.00 1.70 -10.76
C GLY A 34 10.65 3.05 -11.07
N ARG A 35 10.60 3.54 -12.33
CA ARG A 35 11.14 4.85 -12.71
C ARG A 35 10.18 5.98 -12.38
N ILE A 36 10.05 6.28 -11.10
CA ILE A 36 9.25 7.40 -10.60
C ILE A 36 10.17 8.44 -9.99
N ALA A 37 10.23 9.62 -10.60
CA ALA A 37 11.17 10.67 -10.20
C ALA A 37 10.93 11.21 -8.78
N ALA A 38 9.70 11.14 -8.30
CA ALA A 38 9.29 11.64 -6.98
C ALA A 38 9.56 10.67 -5.82
N LEU A 39 10.13 9.49 -6.11
CA LEU A 39 10.56 8.53 -5.11
C LEU A 39 12.06 8.68 -4.87
N HIS A 40 12.44 9.01 -3.64
CA HIS A 40 13.82 9.20 -3.22
C HIS A 40 14.15 8.26 -2.05
N THR A 41 15.44 8.06 -1.79
CA THR A 41 15.89 7.28 -0.62
C THR A 41 16.17 8.20 0.56
N PRO A 42 16.07 7.72 1.82
CA PRO A 42 16.48 8.52 2.98
C PRO A 42 17.95 8.97 2.92
N THR A 43 18.78 8.20 2.22
CA THR A 43 20.24 8.38 2.14
C THR A 43 20.68 9.25 0.97
N SER A 44 19.78 9.59 0.04
CA SER A 44 20.13 10.37 -1.15
C SER A 44 18.92 11.11 -1.71
N PRO A 45 19.06 12.41 -2.02
CA PRO A 45 18.02 13.19 -2.70
C PRO A 45 17.85 12.79 -4.18
N ALA A 46 18.73 11.95 -4.73
CA ALA A 46 18.53 11.41 -6.07
C ALA A 46 17.36 10.41 -6.09
N PRO A 47 16.63 10.28 -7.21
CA PRO A 47 15.56 9.31 -7.30
C PRO A 47 16.05 7.87 -7.08
N ALA A 48 15.24 7.09 -6.37
CA ALA A 48 15.50 5.69 -6.06
C ALA A 48 15.10 4.81 -7.25
N PHE A 49 16.02 4.59 -8.19
CA PHE A 49 15.79 3.66 -9.30
C PHE A 49 16.33 2.28 -8.97
N LEU A 50 15.43 1.39 -8.55
CA LEU A 50 15.77 -0.01 -8.35
C LEU A 50 15.91 -0.72 -9.70
N PRO A 51 17.01 -1.45 -9.94
CA PRO A 51 17.16 -2.21 -11.18
C PRO A 51 16.10 -3.30 -11.24
N HIS A 52 15.52 -3.48 -12.41
CA HIS A 52 14.56 -4.56 -12.68
C HIS A 52 15.03 -5.39 -13.86
N PRO A 53 14.59 -6.66 -13.96
CA PRO A 53 14.85 -7.50 -15.11
C PRO A 53 14.49 -6.80 -16.43
N LYS A 54 15.34 -6.98 -17.44
CA LYS A 54 15.15 -6.42 -18.79
C LYS A 54 13.85 -6.92 -19.46
N VAL A 55 13.44 -8.13 -19.09
CA VAL A 55 12.23 -8.82 -19.58
C VAL A 55 11.45 -9.31 -18.36
N GLY A 56 10.12 -9.30 -18.40
CA GLY A 56 9.28 -9.78 -17.30
C GLY A 56 8.73 -8.65 -16.42
N GLY A 57 8.61 -8.86 -15.11
CA GLY A 57 8.01 -7.90 -14.17
C GLY A 57 9.02 -6.99 -13.45
N LEU A 58 8.65 -6.58 -12.24
CA LEU A 58 9.57 -5.97 -11.27
C LEU A 58 10.51 -7.03 -10.71
N ASP A 59 11.61 -6.60 -10.10
CA ASP A 59 12.53 -7.49 -9.39
C ASP A 59 11.83 -8.21 -8.23
N ASP A 60 12.11 -9.50 -8.05
CA ASP A 60 11.46 -10.35 -7.06
C ASP A 60 11.59 -9.83 -5.63
N SER A 61 12.71 -9.18 -5.31
CA SER A 61 12.93 -8.59 -3.99
C SER A 61 11.95 -7.44 -3.72
N VAL A 62 11.65 -6.63 -4.74
CA VAL A 62 10.68 -5.53 -4.71
C VAL A 62 9.24 -6.06 -4.70
N VAL A 63 8.96 -7.13 -5.43
CA VAL A 63 7.63 -7.78 -5.40
C VAL A 63 7.36 -8.39 -4.02
N ARG A 64 8.30 -9.19 -3.49
CA ARG A 64 8.22 -9.81 -2.17
C ARG A 64 8.02 -8.77 -1.08
N SER A 65 8.72 -7.65 -1.23
CA SER A 65 8.51 -6.46 -0.47
C SER A 65 7.03 -6.02 -0.60
N PHE A 66 6.54 -5.49 -1.72
CA PHE A 66 5.16 -4.99 -1.78
C PHE A 66 4.08 -5.96 -1.28
N ILE A 67 4.20 -7.26 -1.60
CA ILE A 67 3.28 -8.30 -1.13
C ILE A 67 3.25 -8.39 0.38
N GLY A 68 4.40 -8.40 1.05
CA GLY A 68 4.36 -8.49 2.50
C GLY A 68 3.83 -7.18 3.15
N GLN A 69 4.00 -6.01 2.51
CA GLN A 69 3.52 -4.73 3.05
C GLN A 69 1.99 -4.73 2.99
N LEU A 70 1.47 -5.17 1.85
CA LEU A 70 0.05 -5.43 1.68
C LEU A 70 -0.46 -6.48 2.68
N SER A 71 0.26 -7.59 2.89
CA SER A 71 -0.10 -8.61 3.88
C SER A 71 -0.19 -8.04 5.30
N SER A 72 0.78 -7.20 5.69
CA SER A 72 0.77 -6.50 6.98
C SER A 72 -0.46 -5.59 7.11
N ALA A 73 -0.76 -4.80 6.08
CA ALA A 73 -1.96 -3.97 6.04
C ALA A 73 -3.25 -4.79 6.14
N MET A 74 -3.36 -5.90 5.41
CA MET A 74 -4.53 -6.78 5.44
C MET A 74 -4.70 -7.47 6.80
N LYS A 75 -3.61 -7.88 7.45
CA LYS A 75 -3.64 -8.39 8.84
C LYS A 75 -4.18 -7.33 9.81
N PHE A 76 -3.71 -6.08 9.66
CA PHE A 76 -4.19 -4.96 10.47
C PHE A 76 -5.69 -4.70 10.28
N LEU A 77 -6.18 -4.75 9.03
CA LEU A 77 -7.60 -4.59 8.70
C LEU A 77 -8.44 -5.74 9.28
N ARG A 78 -7.98 -6.98 9.10
CA ARG A 78 -8.66 -8.19 9.59
C ARG A 78 -8.79 -8.20 11.10
N ALA A 79 -7.77 -7.72 11.84
CA ALA A 79 -7.82 -7.61 13.29
C ALA A 79 -8.89 -6.61 13.80
N ARG A 80 -9.51 -5.84 12.89
CA ARG A 80 -10.61 -4.89 13.16
C ARG A 80 -11.88 -5.25 12.41
N ASP A 81 -11.96 -6.51 11.95
CA ASP A 81 -13.07 -7.03 11.17
C ASP A 81 -13.37 -6.20 9.91
N LEU A 82 -12.38 -5.49 9.38
CA LEU A 82 -12.55 -4.64 8.21
C LEU A 82 -12.05 -5.37 6.95
N ILE A 83 -12.89 -5.41 5.93
CA ILE A 83 -12.54 -5.92 4.59
C ILE A 83 -12.52 -4.76 3.61
N HIS A 84 -11.41 -4.61 2.88
CA HIS A 84 -11.26 -3.57 1.85
C HIS A 84 -12.14 -3.78 0.61
N ARG A 85 -12.23 -5.03 0.11
CA ARG A 85 -12.98 -5.51 -1.07
C ARG A 85 -12.58 -4.95 -2.44
N ASP A 86 -11.82 -3.87 -2.51
CA ASP A 86 -11.30 -3.32 -3.79
C ASP A 86 -9.76 -3.23 -3.79
N VAL A 87 -9.08 -4.33 -3.47
CA VAL A 87 -7.61 -4.40 -3.49
C VAL A 87 -7.14 -4.62 -4.93
N LYS A 88 -6.55 -3.58 -5.51
CA LYS A 88 -5.97 -3.58 -6.86
C LYS A 88 -4.81 -2.57 -6.93
N PRO A 89 -3.87 -2.69 -7.87
CA PRO A 89 -2.69 -1.81 -7.91
C PRO A 89 -3.01 -0.31 -7.94
N GLN A 90 -4.16 0.10 -8.47
CA GLN A 90 -4.60 1.49 -8.51
C GLN A 90 -4.97 2.05 -7.12
N ASN A 91 -5.36 1.18 -6.20
CA ASN A 91 -5.74 1.53 -4.83
C ASN A 91 -4.59 1.33 -3.83
N LEU A 92 -3.37 1.09 -4.34
CA LEU A 92 -2.16 0.92 -3.53
C LEU A 92 -1.24 2.10 -3.84
N LEU A 93 -1.21 3.08 -2.95
CA LEU A 93 -0.43 4.30 -3.12
C LEU A 93 0.98 4.15 -2.56
N LEU A 94 1.93 4.88 -3.13
CA LEU A 94 3.36 4.78 -2.80
C LEU A 94 3.90 6.09 -2.24
N SER A 95 4.56 6.01 -1.10
CA SER A 95 5.35 7.11 -0.54
C SER A 95 6.84 6.75 -0.51
N PRO A 96 7.74 7.74 -0.55
CA PRO A 96 9.15 7.51 -0.24
C PRO A 96 9.28 6.87 1.13
N ALA A 97 10.33 6.08 1.32
CA ALA A 97 10.73 5.67 2.66
C ALA A 97 11.42 6.85 3.35
N ASN A 98 11.02 7.18 4.57
CA ASN A 98 11.43 8.39 5.25
C ASN A 98 12.62 8.18 6.21
N SER A 99 12.86 6.94 6.64
CA SER A 99 14.01 6.63 7.51
C SER A 99 14.53 5.22 7.29
N VAL A 100 15.80 5.00 7.66
CA VAL A 100 16.40 3.66 7.74
C VAL A 100 15.65 2.80 8.77
N GLU A 101 15.08 3.41 9.80
CA GLU A 101 14.25 2.74 10.81
C GLU A 101 12.93 2.21 10.26
N GLU A 102 12.35 2.89 9.26
CA GLU A 102 11.16 2.39 8.54
C GLU A 102 11.48 1.09 7.77
N TYR A 103 12.74 0.91 7.35
CA TYR A 103 13.28 -0.38 6.87
C TYR A 103 13.62 -1.35 8.00
N ALA A 104 13.91 -0.86 9.21
CA ALA A 104 14.43 -1.62 10.35
C ALA A 104 13.40 -1.95 11.45
N CYS A 105 12.11 -1.64 11.29
CA CYS A 105 11.00 -2.11 12.15
C CYS A 105 10.77 -3.65 12.07
N VAL A 106 11.83 -4.37 11.72
CA VAL A 106 12.10 -5.79 11.66
C VAL A 106 12.17 -6.34 13.08
N GLY A 107 11.41 -7.40 13.36
CA GLY A 107 11.58 -8.19 14.59
C GLY A 107 10.36 -8.30 15.50
N LYS A 108 9.29 -7.53 15.27
CA LYS A 108 7.99 -7.73 15.96
C LYS A 108 6.99 -8.55 15.13
N GLY A 109 7.48 -9.52 14.34
CA GLY A 109 6.64 -10.47 13.59
C GLY A 109 6.13 -10.01 12.21
N GLY A 110 6.76 -9.00 11.59
CA GLY A 110 6.33 -8.43 10.31
C GLY A 110 7.46 -8.17 9.31
N TRP A 111 7.19 -8.56 8.07
CA TRP A 111 7.80 -8.17 6.78
C TRP A 111 9.26 -8.50 6.48
N ILE A 112 9.52 -8.86 5.20
CA ILE A 112 10.84 -9.09 4.64
C ILE A 112 11.33 -7.74 4.08
N PRO A 113 12.39 -7.11 4.62
CA PRO A 113 12.87 -5.84 4.10
C PRO A 113 13.25 -6.00 2.62
N GLY A 114 12.62 -5.20 1.78
CA GLY A 114 13.04 -5.04 0.39
C GLY A 114 14.38 -4.28 0.30
N PRO A 115 14.97 -4.19 -0.89
CA PRO A 115 16.16 -3.37 -1.11
C PRO A 115 15.95 -1.92 -0.62
N VAL A 116 17.03 -1.27 -0.19
CA VAL A 116 17.02 0.17 0.12
C VAL A 116 16.51 0.94 -1.09
N GLY A 117 15.57 1.84 -0.86
CA GLY A 117 14.85 2.59 -1.90
C GLY A 117 13.52 1.97 -2.31
N THR A 118 13.12 0.82 -1.75
CA THR A 118 11.78 0.29 -2.01
C THR A 118 10.74 1.18 -1.34
N PRO A 119 9.71 1.66 -2.07
CA PRO A 119 8.71 2.56 -1.52
C PRO A 119 7.83 1.93 -0.44
N ILE A 120 7.26 2.80 0.40
CA ILE A 120 6.24 2.41 1.37
C ILE A 120 4.88 2.39 0.67
N LEU A 121 4.18 1.26 0.81
CA LEU A 121 2.88 0.99 0.22
C LEU A 121 1.77 1.28 1.23
N LYS A 122 0.80 2.08 0.81
CA LYS A 122 -0.38 2.49 1.59
C LYS A 122 -1.65 2.09 0.85
N VAL A 123 -2.47 1.27 1.50
CA VAL A 123 -3.80 0.90 0.99
C VAL A 123 -4.72 2.11 1.05
N ALA A 124 -5.39 2.42 -0.05
CA ALA A 124 -6.29 3.54 -0.24
C ALA A 124 -7.63 3.10 -0.83
N ASP A 125 -8.60 4.01 -0.88
CA ASP A 125 -9.95 3.80 -1.42
C ASP A 125 -10.79 2.75 -0.67
N PHE A 126 -11.19 3.13 0.54
CA PHE A 126 -12.12 2.36 1.38
C PHE A 126 -13.60 2.58 0.99
N GLY A 127 -13.90 3.13 -0.19
CA GLY A 127 -15.28 3.38 -0.62
C GLY A 127 -16.13 2.11 -0.73
N PHE A 128 -15.48 0.97 -0.97
CA PHE A 128 -16.09 -0.36 -0.95
C PHE A 128 -15.83 -1.13 0.35
N ALA A 129 -15.20 -0.55 1.36
CA ALA A 129 -14.88 -1.29 2.57
C ALA A 129 -16.13 -1.68 3.38
N ARG A 130 -16.04 -2.78 4.14
CA ARG A 130 -17.11 -3.22 5.06
C ARG A 130 -16.53 -3.70 6.37
N ILE A 131 -17.25 -3.42 7.45
CA ILE A 131 -17.06 -4.06 8.75
C ILE A 131 -17.84 -5.37 8.72
N LEU A 132 -17.20 -6.47 9.08
CA LEU A 132 -17.85 -7.74 9.37
C LEU A 132 -18.38 -7.66 10.81
N PRO A 133 -19.69 -7.82 11.03
CA PRO A 133 -20.19 -8.05 12.37
C PRO A 133 -19.56 -9.33 12.93
N ASN A 134 -19.08 -9.29 14.18
CA ASN A 134 -18.65 -10.49 14.89
C ASN A 134 -19.81 -11.49 14.91
N ALA A 135 -19.64 -12.60 14.19
CA ALA A 135 -20.58 -13.72 14.08
C ALA A 135 -21.89 -13.50 13.31
N SER A 136 -21.81 -13.01 12.07
CA SER A 136 -22.52 -13.75 11.01
C SER A 136 -21.48 -14.29 10.03
N MET A 137 -21.45 -15.62 9.90
CA MET A 137 -20.66 -16.30 8.89
C MET A 137 -20.89 -15.62 7.54
N ALA A 138 -19.85 -15.56 6.71
CA ALA A 138 -20.04 -15.30 5.30
C ALA A 138 -20.85 -16.47 4.70
N GLU A 139 -22.17 -16.44 4.85
CA GLU A 139 -23.09 -17.24 4.06
C GLU A 139 -23.12 -16.64 2.66
N THR A 140 -22.12 -16.97 1.85
CA THR A 140 -22.35 -17.08 0.41
C THR A 140 -22.76 -18.52 0.16
N LEU A 141 -24.06 -18.73 -0.06
CA LEU A 141 -24.59 -19.94 -0.67
C LEU A 141 -23.74 -20.30 -1.91
N CYS A 142 -23.01 -21.40 -1.81
CA CYS A 142 -22.50 -22.11 -2.97
C CYS A 142 -23.65 -22.97 -3.50
N GLY A 143 -24.34 -22.51 -4.54
CA GLY A 143 -25.34 -23.31 -5.24
C GLY A 143 -25.76 -22.65 -6.55
N SER A 144 -25.60 -23.39 -7.64
CA SER A 144 -26.23 -23.09 -8.94
C SER A 144 -27.67 -23.66 -8.94
N PRO A 145 -28.64 -23.05 -9.64
CA PRO A 145 -29.95 -23.65 -9.87
C PRO A 145 -29.87 -24.90 -10.76
#